data_AF-A0AA43GUE9-F1
#
_entry.id   AF-A0AA43GUE9-F1
#
_cell.length_a   1.000
_cell.length_b   1.000
_cell.length_c   1.000
_cell.angle_alpha   90.00
_cell.angle_beta   90.00
_cell.angle_gamma   90.00
#
_symmetry.space_group_name_H-M   'P 1'
#
loop_
_entity.id
_entity.type
_entity.pdbx_description
1 polymer ?
#
loop_
_entity_poly.entity_id
_entity_poly.type
_entity_poly.pdbx_seq_one_letter_code
_entity_poly.pdbx_strand_id
1 'polypeptide(L)'
;MLSLGSKLNELNPQFLREIKGRLTTRNLWLAGSISLLGQLMLFLYFQTRLPPSTVKLPHNNTYCTGKIAYGDYGYNTPECIMDNYGNIIINWQLWSQDIFHALSWLGIFAIIVVGTYLLINDLATEQRRDTLNFIRLSPQTPQNILVGKMLGVPILLYVTILMSFPFHLWAGLNAKLPLNQVLVFDVIVLVASVFYYSGALLFGFIASWLGGFQSWLGGGFILGFLLFTEQALKHTTVVNTPLVLFRLITPTYFIPDVSGNQAFTGFHWFSLPLGNQLFTISSLSLLLYCIGIYFIWQSLQRCYLDANATMSSKRQSYLLTTSFVIITLGCGNWHDASLKDYLVSSMFVYLWLFLYLIAALTQNRQTLINWARYHHIYSMQHPRKQKFVKELIWGEKSPGVLAIAINALIVFTGLTVVLLLQFVSVSDMLSGFGALIFALSLMVIYAALAQLLLFMKNGQRLLWANGMVTAVIILPPILLSMLFSSPQHLTFVWFLSIFAPILFLYPPTNDSLSLMTPLLAMLAHAGTLGLLLLQIKRQLQKAGD
;
A
#
# COMPACT_ATOMS: atom_id res chain seq x y z
N MET A 1 1.20 32.55 26.17
CA MET A 1 2.11 31.40 25.91
C MET A 1 2.20 30.42 27.08
N LEU A 2 2.33 30.86 28.33
CA LEU A 2 2.48 29.96 29.50
C LEU A 2 1.27 29.02 29.75
N SER A 3 0.01 29.47 29.57
CA SER A 3 -1.17 28.62 29.80
C SER A 3 -1.49 27.63 28.66
N LEU A 4 -1.03 27.91 27.43
CA LEU A 4 -1.23 27.01 26.29
C LEU A 4 -0.19 25.89 26.32
N GLY A 5 1.05 26.23 26.67
CA GLY A 5 2.14 25.26 26.85
C GLY A 5 1.89 24.29 28.00
N SER A 6 1.30 24.74 29.11
CA SER A 6 0.94 23.85 30.22
C SER A 6 -0.18 22.88 29.84
N LYS A 7 -1.26 23.36 29.21
CA LYS A 7 -2.37 22.52 28.73
C LYS A 7 -1.93 21.52 27.66
N LEU A 8 -1.06 21.91 26.73
CA LEU A 8 -0.49 20.99 25.74
C LEU A 8 0.42 19.93 26.36
N ASN A 9 1.16 20.27 27.41
CA ASN A 9 1.98 19.30 28.15
C ASN A 9 1.12 18.26 28.87
N GLU A 10 -0.03 18.67 29.41
CA GLU A 10 -1.00 17.76 30.03
C GLU A 10 -1.68 16.85 28.99
N LEU A 11 -1.96 17.37 27.78
CA LEU A 11 -2.61 16.61 26.71
C LEU A 11 -1.68 15.62 26.01
N ASN A 12 -0.50 16.07 25.57
CA ASN A 12 0.48 15.20 24.92
C ASN A 12 1.91 15.75 25.13
N PRO A 13 2.61 15.31 26.20
CA PRO A 13 3.97 15.78 26.50
C PRO A 13 4.99 15.36 25.43
N GLN A 14 4.79 14.23 24.75
CA GLN A 14 5.67 13.82 23.66
C GLN A 14 5.56 14.77 22.47
N PHE A 15 4.35 15.21 22.11
CA PHE A 15 4.16 16.22 21.07
C PHE A 15 4.86 17.54 21.41
N LEU A 16 4.72 18.00 22.67
CA LEU A 16 5.38 19.22 23.13
C LEU A 16 6.92 19.11 23.06
N ARG A 17 7.47 17.94 23.40
CA ARG A 17 8.91 17.65 23.27
C ARG A 17 9.37 17.81 21.83
N GLU A 18 8.65 17.24 20.87
CA GLU A 18 8.99 17.34 19.44
C GLU A 18 8.87 18.79 18.94
N ILE A 19 7.81 19.52 19.33
CA ILE A 19 7.64 20.93 19.01
C ILE A 19 8.83 21.75 19.50
N LYS A 20 9.19 21.64 20.79
CA LYS A 20 10.28 22.43 21.38
C LYS A 20 11.63 22.14 20.71
N GLY A 21 11.86 20.88 20.32
CA GLY A 21 13.09 20.49 19.65
C GLY A 21 13.19 20.99 18.20
N ARG A 22 12.05 21.16 17.50
CA ARG A 22 12.03 21.39 16.04
C ARG A 22 11.59 22.80 15.64
N LEU A 23 10.61 23.38 16.33
CA LEU A 23 10.12 24.75 16.07
C LEU A 23 11.02 25.81 16.73
N THR A 24 12.27 25.85 16.29
CA THR A 24 13.17 26.98 16.59
C THR A 24 12.90 28.12 15.61
N THR A 25 13.17 29.36 16.02
CA THR A 25 13.00 30.54 15.15
C THR A 25 13.76 30.39 13.83
N ARG A 26 14.97 29.84 13.87
CA ARG A 26 15.78 29.52 12.69
C ARG A 26 15.06 28.54 11.76
N ASN A 27 14.55 27.44 12.28
CA ASN A 27 13.88 26.43 11.46
C ASN A 27 12.57 26.96 10.87
N LEU A 28 11.85 27.81 11.61
CA LEU A 28 10.64 28.45 11.13
C LEU A 28 10.91 29.41 9.96
N TRP A 29 11.96 30.23 10.07
CA TRP A 29 12.41 31.09 8.97
C TRP A 29 12.81 30.27 7.74
N LEU A 30 13.58 29.19 7.93
CA LEU A 30 13.96 28.31 6.82
C LEU A 30 12.75 27.67 6.14
N ALA A 31 11.81 27.11 6.92
CA ALA A 31 10.59 26.52 6.38
C ALA A 31 9.74 27.56 5.60
N GLY A 32 9.62 28.78 6.15
CA GLY A 32 8.92 29.87 5.48
C GLY A 32 9.60 30.31 4.18
N SER A 33 10.93 30.49 4.19
CA SER A 33 11.68 30.83 2.98
C SER A 33 11.56 29.76 1.90
N ILE A 34 11.64 28.47 2.26
CA ILE A 34 11.47 27.37 1.30
C ILE A 34 10.06 27.38 0.71
N SER A 35 9.03 27.56 1.54
CA SER A 35 7.64 27.63 1.07
C SER A 35 7.43 28.79 0.09
N LEU A 36 7.84 30.01 0.47
CA LEU A 36 7.66 31.21 -0.34
C LEU A 36 8.47 31.15 -1.64
N LEU A 37 9.73 30.69 -1.58
CA LEU A 37 10.57 30.55 -2.77
C LEU A 37 10.00 29.50 -3.72
N GLY A 38 9.54 28.36 -3.20
CA GLY A 38 8.92 27.31 -4.00
C GLY A 38 7.63 27.79 -4.70
N GLN A 39 6.77 28.52 -3.98
CA GLN A 39 5.57 29.13 -4.54
C GLN A 39 5.91 30.15 -5.64
N LEU A 40 6.89 31.03 -5.40
CA LEU A 40 7.35 32.01 -6.39
C LEU A 40 7.91 31.34 -7.64
N MET A 41 8.77 30.33 -7.48
CA MET A 41 9.34 29.58 -8.61
C MET A 41 8.25 28.89 -9.44
N LEU A 42 7.26 28.27 -8.78
CA LEU A 42 6.15 27.63 -9.46
C LEU A 42 5.30 28.65 -10.23
N PHE A 43 5.00 29.79 -9.62
CA PHE A 43 4.26 30.87 -10.28
C PHE A 43 5.02 31.38 -11.51
N LEU A 44 6.31 31.69 -11.37
CA LEU A 44 7.15 32.14 -12.48
C LEU A 44 7.23 31.09 -13.59
N TYR A 45 7.34 29.80 -13.25
CA TYR A 45 7.32 28.72 -14.23
C TYR A 45 6.05 28.73 -15.07
N PHE A 46 4.87 28.84 -14.45
CA PHE A 46 3.61 28.93 -15.20
C PHE A 46 3.43 30.25 -15.96
N GLN A 47 4.04 31.34 -15.50
CA GLN A 47 4.11 32.59 -16.27
C GLN A 47 4.90 32.41 -17.58
N THR A 48 6.02 31.68 -17.56
CA THR A 48 6.81 31.43 -18.78
C THR A 48 6.10 30.57 -19.83
N ARG A 49 5.03 29.86 -19.45
CA ARG A 49 4.24 29.04 -20.39
C ARG A 49 3.14 29.82 -21.11
N LEU A 50 2.86 31.06 -20.69
CA LEU A 50 1.90 31.92 -21.36
C LEU A 50 2.42 32.34 -22.75
N PRO A 51 1.52 32.57 -23.73
CA PRO A 51 1.92 33.10 -25.02
C PRO A 51 2.54 34.51 -24.85
N PRO A 52 3.61 34.85 -25.59
CA PRO A 52 4.18 36.19 -25.53
C PRO A 52 3.17 37.23 -26.03
N SER A 53 3.27 38.47 -25.54
CA SER A 53 2.32 39.54 -25.83
C SER A 53 2.34 40.02 -27.29
N THR A 54 3.42 39.76 -28.03
CA THR A 54 3.55 40.07 -29.46
C THR A 54 3.81 38.80 -30.26
N VAL A 55 2.78 38.30 -30.92
CA VAL A 55 2.84 37.05 -31.69
C VAL A 55 2.29 37.26 -33.09
N LYS A 56 2.97 36.72 -34.10
CA LYS A 56 2.44 36.65 -35.47
C LYS A 56 1.43 35.51 -35.54
N LEU A 57 0.19 35.81 -35.91
CA LEU A 57 -0.84 34.81 -36.14
C LEU A 57 -0.61 34.06 -37.46
N PRO A 58 -0.93 32.76 -37.55
CA PRO A 58 -1.49 31.90 -36.51
C PRO A 58 -0.42 31.38 -35.52
N HIS A 59 -0.77 31.29 -34.24
CA HIS A 59 0.09 30.73 -33.20
C HIS A 59 -0.73 29.90 -32.22
N ASN A 60 -0.16 28.79 -31.76
CA ASN A 60 -0.86 27.81 -30.95
C ASN A 60 -0.20 27.73 -29.58
N ASN A 61 -1.00 27.76 -28.53
CA ASN A 61 -0.53 27.59 -27.15
C ASN A 61 -1.64 26.91 -26.34
N THR A 62 -1.27 26.05 -25.38
CA THR A 62 -2.22 25.32 -24.52
C THR A 62 -3.22 26.24 -23.80
N TYR A 63 -2.83 27.48 -23.47
CA TYR A 63 -3.69 28.43 -22.76
C TYR A 63 -4.50 29.36 -23.67
N CYS A 64 -4.47 29.16 -24.99
CA CYS A 64 -5.28 29.94 -25.92
C CYS A 64 -6.72 29.40 -26.05
N THR A 65 -7.65 30.23 -26.50
CA THR A 65 -9.10 29.91 -26.52
C THR A 65 -9.68 29.66 -27.90
N GLY A 66 -8.86 29.66 -28.96
CA GLY A 66 -9.33 29.53 -30.33
C GLY A 66 -9.61 28.10 -30.77
N LYS A 67 -9.84 27.93 -32.07
CA LYS A 67 -10.12 26.63 -32.66
C LYS A 67 -8.91 25.71 -32.45
N ILE A 68 -9.19 24.43 -32.23
CA ILE A 68 -8.15 23.42 -32.14
C ILE A 68 -7.55 23.28 -33.53
N ALA A 69 -6.30 23.73 -33.69
CA ALA A 69 -5.54 23.46 -34.89
C ALA A 69 -4.96 22.04 -34.80
N TYR A 70 -5.21 21.25 -35.82
CA TYR A 70 -4.50 19.98 -36.02
C TYR A 70 -3.09 20.33 -36.47
N GLY A 71 -2.12 20.26 -35.55
CA GLY A 71 -0.71 20.44 -35.91
C GLY A 71 -0.21 19.27 -36.78
N ASP A 72 0.79 19.55 -37.63
CA ASP A 72 1.46 18.56 -38.51
C ASP A 72 2.03 17.32 -37.77
N TYR A 73 2.15 17.37 -36.45
CA TYR A 73 2.67 16.30 -35.60
C TYR A 73 1.63 15.67 -34.64
N GLY A 74 0.32 15.90 -34.86
CA GLY A 74 -0.75 15.22 -34.13
C GLY A 74 -1.08 15.77 -32.73
N TYR A 75 -0.60 16.97 -32.39
CA TYR A 75 -0.96 17.65 -31.13
C TYR A 75 -2.11 18.64 -31.36
N ASN A 76 -3.22 18.40 -30.65
CA ASN A 76 -4.41 19.26 -30.66
C ASN A 76 -4.18 20.46 -29.73
N THR A 77 -3.68 21.57 -30.26
CA THR A 77 -3.46 22.81 -29.49
C THR A 77 -4.35 23.94 -30.00
N PRO A 78 -4.97 24.73 -29.11
CA PRO A 78 -5.85 25.81 -29.53
C PRO A 78 -5.07 27.00 -30.09
N GLU A 79 -5.60 27.61 -31.14
CA GLU A 79 -5.07 28.85 -31.74
C GLU A 79 -5.31 30.05 -30.82
N CYS A 80 -4.38 31.01 -30.82
CA CYS A 80 -4.53 32.25 -30.08
C CYS A 80 -5.41 33.24 -30.85
N ILE A 81 -6.42 33.79 -30.17
CA ILE A 81 -7.33 34.81 -30.71
C ILE A 81 -7.02 36.14 -30.01
N MET A 82 -7.09 37.24 -30.76
CA MET A 82 -6.98 38.58 -30.20
C MET A 82 -8.36 39.16 -29.88
N ASP A 83 -8.44 39.96 -28.82
CA ASP A 83 -9.59 40.82 -28.55
C ASP A 83 -9.62 42.03 -29.50
N ASN A 84 -10.68 42.84 -29.41
CA ASN A 84 -10.84 44.05 -30.20
C ASN A 84 -9.76 45.13 -29.91
N TYR A 85 -8.93 44.94 -28.88
CA TYR A 85 -7.84 45.82 -28.47
C TYR A 85 -6.45 45.27 -28.86
N GLY A 86 -6.39 44.12 -29.53
CA GLY A 86 -5.15 43.48 -29.96
C GLY A 86 -4.45 42.64 -28.89
N ASN A 87 -5.08 42.37 -27.74
CA ASN A 87 -4.54 41.50 -26.70
C ASN A 87 -4.95 40.04 -26.92
N ILE A 88 -4.06 39.11 -26.59
CA ILE A 88 -4.36 37.68 -26.67
C ILE A 88 -5.34 37.28 -25.56
N ILE A 89 -6.40 36.57 -25.92
CA ILE A 89 -7.37 36.02 -24.97
C ILE A 89 -6.79 34.73 -24.36
N ILE A 90 -6.46 34.80 -23.08
CA ILE A 90 -5.85 33.70 -22.31
C ILE A 90 -6.93 32.98 -21.49
N ASN A 91 -6.89 31.66 -21.50
CA ASN A 91 -7.67 30.81 -20.61
C ASN A 91 -7.08 30.81 -19.20
N TRP A 92 -7.37 31.87 -18.44
CA TRP A 92 -6.95 32.01 -17.04
C TRP A 92 -7.48 30.90 -16.12
N GLN A 93 -8.60 30.28 -16.51
CA GLN A 93 -9.20 29.18 -15.77
C GLN A 93 -8.30 27.94 -15.82
N LEU A 94 -7.89 27.52 -17.03
CA LEU A 94 -6.97 26.39 -17.24
C LEU A 94 -5.59 26.68 -16.63
N TRP A 95 -5.07 27.90 -16.80
CA TRP A 95 -3.79 28.31 -16.22
C TRP A 95 -3.77 28.23 -14.69
N SER A 96 -4.83 28.72 -14.03
CA SER A 96 -4.97 28.63 -12.57
C SER A 96 -5.15 27.17 -12.11
N GLN A 97 -5.84 26.36 -12.91
CA GLN A 97 -6.03 24.94 -12.64
C GLN A 97 -4.73 24.16 -12.68
N ASP A 98 -3.85 24.43 -13.65
CA ASP A 98 -2.53 23.79 -13.73
C ASP A 98 -1.64 24.13 -12.53
N ILE A 99 -1.69 25.38 -12.05
CA ILE A 99 -1.01 25.78 -10.80
C ILE A 99 -1.58 25.01 -9.61
N PHE A 100 -2.90 24.93 -9.50
CA PHE A 100 -3.58 24.18 -8.44
C PHE A 100 -3.19 22.69 -8.45
N HIS A 101 -3.18 22.04 -9.62
CA HIS A 101 -2.74 20.66 -9.80
C HIS A 101 -1.28 20.49 -9.37
N ALA A 102 -0.38 21.35 -9.84
CA ALA A 102 1.03 21.27 -9.49
C ALA A 102 1.28 21.45 -7.99
N LEU A 103 0.61 22.40 -7.34
CA LEU A 103 0.66 22.57 -5.89
C LEU A 103 0.10 21.35 -5.15
N SER A 104 -0.99 20.76 -5.64
CA SER A 104 -1.61 19.56 -5.04
C SER A 104 -0.67 18.37 -5.10
N TRP A 105 -0.05 18.12 -6.25
CA TRP A 105 0.94 17.07 -6.43
C TRP A 105 2.18 17.26 -5.54
N LEU A 106 2.73 18.47 -5.53
CA LEU A 106 3.87 18.81 -4.67
C LEU A 106 3.52 18.67 -3.18
N GLY A 107 2.32 19.11 -2.79
CA GLY A 107 1.80 18.99 -1.43
C GLY A 107 1.64 17.54 -0.98
N ILE A 108 1.08 16.68 -1.85
CA ILE A 108 0.95 15.23 -1.62
C ILE A 108 2.33 14.60 -1.44
N PHE A 109 3.28 14.86 -2.36
CA PHE A 109 4.63 14.30 -2.25
C PHE A 109 5.35 14.80 -1.00
N ALA A 110 5.24 16.10 -0.68
CA ALA A 110 5.81 16.63 0.55
C ALA A 110 5.21 15.94 1.77
N ILE A 111 3.88 15.99 1.95
CA ILE A 111 3.27 15.49 3.18
C ILE A 111 3.41 13.97 3.31
N ILE A 112 3.17 13.19 2.26
CA ILE A 112 3.17 11.74 2.35
C ILE A 112 4.59 11.18 2.26
N VAL A 113 5.35 11.51 1.22
CA VAL A 113 6.67 10.90 0.99
C VAL A 113 7.71 11.45 1.98
N VAL A 114 7.88 12.77 2.04
CA VAL A 114 8.89 13.38 2.92
C VAL A 114 8.49 13.19 4.38
N GLY A 115 7.21 13.32 4.73
CA GLY A 115 6.74 13.05 6.08
C GLY A 115 6.99 11.62 6.55
N THR A 116 6.77 10.62 5.68
CA THR A 116 7.09 9.22 5.99
C THR A 116 8.59 9.03 6.20
N TYR A 117 9.42 9.60 5.32
CA TYR A 117 10.87 9.57 5.45
C TYR A 117 11.33 10.14 6.80
N LEU A 118 10.79 11.30 7.20
CA LEU A 118 11.13 11.97 8.45
C LEU A 118 10.75 11.13 9.67
N LEU A 119 9.57 10.52 9.69
CA LEU A 119 9.13 9.65 10.80
C LEU A 119 9.98 8.40 10.94
N ILE A 120 10.28 7.72 9.82
CA ILE A 120 11.13 6.52 9.86
C ILE A 120 12.55 6.90 10.30
N ASN A 121 13.10 7.99 9.76
CA ASN A 121 14.43 8.43 10.10
C ASN A 121 14.54 8.82 11.58
N ASP A 122 13.53 9.52 12.11
CA ASP A 122 13.46 9.88 13.53
C ASP A 122 13.50 8.63 14.41
N LEU A 123 12.61 7.67 14.15
CA LEU A 123 12.54 6.45 14.94
C LEU A 123 13.83 5.62 14.83
N ALA A 124 14.40 5.51 13.62
CA ALA A 124 15.66 4.82 13.40
C ALA A 124 16.85 5.53 14.09
N THR A 125 16.84 6.86 14.22
CA THR A 125 17.86 7.58 14.99
C THR A 125 17.69 7.37 16.49
N GLU A 126 16.46 7.35 17.01
CA GLU A 126 16.20 7.09 18.43
C GLU A 126 16.52 5.66 18.84
N GLN A 127 16.28 4.69 17.96
CA GLN A 127 16.65 3.31 18.21
C GLN A 127 18.16 3.12 18.19
N ARG A 128 18.90 3.78 17.27
CA ARG A 128 20.36 3.76 17.24
C ARG A 128 21.02 4.41 18.46
N ARG A 129 20.33 5.38 19.09
CA ARG A 129 20.79 6.06 20.30
C ARG A 129 20.30 5.40 21.59
N ASP A 130 19.61 4.26 21.49
CA ASP A 130 18.93 3.56 22.59
C ASP A 130 17.92 4.40 23.39
N THR A 131 17.58 5.60 22.92
CA THR A 131 16.62 6.49 23.58
C THR A 131 15.20 5.96 23.50
N LEU A 132 14.89 5.13 22.50
CA LEU A 132 13.58 4.52 22.34
C LEU A 132 13.22 3.60 23.53
N ASN A 133 14.19 2.86 24.07
CA ASN A 133 13.96 2.00 25.24
C ASN A 133 13.66 2.82 26.49
N PHE A 134 14.33 3.96 26.67
CA PHE A 134 13.99 4.89 27.75
C PHE A 134 12.59 5.48 27.61
N ILE A 135 12.17 5.82 26.39
CA ILE A 135 10.82 6.33 26.12
C ILE A 135 9.75 5.26 26.44
N ARG A 136 10.03 3.99 26.14
CA ARG A 136 9.14 2.86 26.49
C ARG A 136 8.95 2.65 27.99
N LEU A 137 9.92 3.05 28.82
CA LEU A 137 9.83 2.99 30.26
C LEU A 137 9.04 4.16 30.87
N SER A 138 8.67 5.16 30.06
CA SER A 138 7.85 6.27 30.54
C SER A 138 6.43 5.78 30.88
N PRO A 139 5.75 6.40 31.86
CA PRO A 139 4.39 6.01 32.28
C PRO A 139 3.29 6.34 31.25
N GLN A 140 3.68 6.80 30.05
CA GLN A 140 2.73 7.22 29.03
C GLN A 140 2.24 6.04 28.18
N THR A 141 1.01 6.16 27.69
CA THR A 141 0.46 5.16 26.78
C THR A 141 1.22 5.19 25.43
N PRO A 142 1.39 4.02 24.77
CA PRO A 142 1.98 3.96 23.42
C PRO A 142 1.28 4.89 22.43
N GLN A 143 -0.04 5.05 22.57
CA GLN A 143 -0.85 5.90 21.72
C GLN A 143 -0.44 7.36 21.79
N ASN A 144 -0.29 7.91 23.00
CA ASN A 144 0.11 9.31 23.18
C ASN A 144 1.49 9.58 22.61
N ILE A 145 2.44 8.65 22.82
CA ILE A 145 3.81 8.77 22.31
C ILE A 145 3.82 8.76 20.78
N LEU A 146 3.18 7.77 20.16
CA LEU A 146 3.19 7.61 18.70
C LEU A 146 2.40 8.72 17.99
N VAL A 147 1.23 9.12 18.50
CA VAL A 147 0.49 10.28 17.96
C VAL A 147 1.30 11.57 18.13
N GLY A 148 1.98 11.73 19.27
CA GLY A 148 2.85 12.88 19.51
C GLY A 148 3.99 12.95 18.49
N LYS A 149 4.53 11.81 18.07
CA LYS A 149 5.52 11.74 16.99
C LYS A 149 4.93 12.04 15.62
N MET A 150 3.78 11.46 15.28
CA MET A 150 3.11 11.73 13.99
C MET A 150 2.84 13.22 13.79
N LEU A 151 2.41 13.93 14.84
CA LEU A 151 2.14 15.37 14.78
C LEU A 151 3.41 16.22 14.90
N GLY A 152 4.37 15.80 15.72
CA GLY A 152 5.51 16.61 16.12
C GLY A 152 6.72 16.50 15.19
N VAL A 153 7.02 15.31 14.67
CA VAL A 153 8.21 15.08 13.85
C VAL A 153 8.17 15.84 12.52
N PRO A 154 7.09 15.78 11.72
CA PRO A 154 6.95 16.55 10.49
C PRO A 154 6.38 17.97 10.72
N ILE A 155 6.47 18.55 11.92
CA ILE A 155 5.84 19.86 12.22
C ILE A 155 6.29 21.00 11.29
N LEU A 156 7.57 21.04 10.90
CA LEU A 156 8.09 22.04 9.97
C LEU A 156 7.50 21.87 8.56
N LEU A 157 7.21 20.64 8.17
CA LEU A 157 6.56 20.31 6.92
C LEU A 157 5.11 20.82 6.93
N TYR A 158 4.39 20.62 8.02
CA TYR A 158 3.04 21.16 8.19
C TYR A 158 3.01 22.68 8.10
N VAL A 159 3.99 23.38 8.69
CA VAL A 159 4.12 24.84 8.55
C VAL A 159 4.34 25.23 7.09
N THR A 160 5.22 24.52 6.38
CA THR A 160 5.51 24.77 4.96
C THR A 160 4.24 24.66 4.11
N ILE A 161 3.44 23.60 4.32
CA ILE A 161 2.18 23.36 3.61
C ILE A 161 1.12 24.40 3.99
N LEU A 162 1.00 24.71 5.28
CA LEU A 162 0.06 25.72 5.76
C LEU A 162 0.34 27.10 5.14
N MET A 163 1.61 27.44 4.93
CA MET A 163 2.01 28.66 4.23
C MET A 163 1.72 28.64 2.72
N SER A 164 1.66 27.45 2.09
CA SER A 164 1.27 27.31 0.68
C SER A 164 -0.24 27.25 0.46
N PHE A 165 -1.01 26.96 1.52
CA PHE A 165 -2.45 26.79 1.45
C PHE A 165 -3.21 28.01 0.90
N PRO A 166 -2.88 29.28 1.24
CA PRO A 166 -3.55 30.44 0.65
C PRO A 166 -3.37 30.52 -0.87
N PHE A 167 -2.17 30.22 -1.38
CA PHE A 167 -1.90 30.24 -2.82
C PHE A 167 -2.60 29.09 -3.54
N HIS A 168 -2.66 27.90 -2.93
CA HIS A 168 -3.40 26.75 -3.42
C HIS A 168 -4.91 27.04 -3.52
N LEU A 169 -5.52 27.59 -2.47
CA LEU A 169 -6.93 28.00 -2.49
C LEU A 169 -7.20 29.09 -3.54
N TRP A 170 -6.35 30.10 -3.63
CA TRP A 170 -6.47 31.17 -4.64
C TRP A 170 -6.46 30.61 -6.06
N ALA A 171 -5.53 29.69 -6.36
CA ALA A 171 -5.45 29.04 -7.67
C ALA A 171 -6.71 28.21 -7.97
N GLY A 172 -7.22 27.45 -6.99
CA GLY A 172 -8.43 26.65 -7.17
C GLY A 172 -9.70 27.50 -7.41
N LEU A 173 -9.84 28.62 -6.68
CA LEU A 173 -10.98 29.53 -6.87
C LEU A 173 -10.94 30.22 -8.24
N ASN A 174 -9.76 30.64 -8.71
CA ASN A 174 -9.61 31.24 -10.05
C ASN A 174 -9.83 30.22 -11.18
N ALA A 175 -9.56 28.93 -10.92
CA ALA A 175 -9.92 27.83 -11.80
C ALA A 175 -11.44 27.54 -11.83
N LYS A 176 -12.24 28.26 -11.03
CA LYS A 176 -13.69 28.01 -10.82
C LYS A 176 -13.99 26.60 -10.33
N LEU A 177 -13.06 26.00 -9.60
CA LEU A 177 -13.31 24.72 -8.94
C LEU A 177 -14.29 24.93 -7.78
N PRO A 178 -15.32 24.08 -7.66
CA PRO A 178 -16.29 24.24 -6.59
C PRO A 178 -15.63 23.92 -5.24
N LEU A 179 -15.85 24.81 -4.26
CA LEU A 179 -15.15 24.77 -2.96
C LEU A 179 -15.31 23.44 -2.22
N ASN A 180 -16.48 22.80 -2.36
CA ASN A 180 -16.75 21.50 -1.75
C ASN A 180 -15.77 20.41 -2.23
N GLN A 181 -15.37 20.41 -3.51
CA GLN A 181 -14.44 19.42 -4.06
C GLN A 181 -13.02 19.64 -3.52
N VAL A 182 -12.60 20.90 -3.38
CA VAL A 182 -11.30 21.25 -2.79
C VAL A 182 -11.24 20.80 -1.33
N LEU A 183 -12.28 21.09 -0.54
CA LEU A 183 -12.33 20.66 0.87
C LEU A 183 -12.34 19.14 1.04
N VAL A 184 -13.07 18.42 0.19
CA VAL A 184 -13.07 16.94 0.19
C VAL A 184 -11.67 16.41 -0.12
N PHE A 185 -10.99 16.98 -1.11
CA PHE A 185 -9.61 16.64 -1.43
C PHE A 185 -8.68 16.86 -0.24
N ASP A 186 -8.74 18.01 0.42
CA ASP A 186 -7.89 18.32 1.58
C ASP A 186 -8.11 17.35 2.75
N VAL A 187 -9.38 16.98 3.02
CA VAL A 187 -9.72 15.97 4.04
C VAL A 187 -9.13 14.61 3.68
N ILE A 188 -9.21 14.20 2.42
CA ILE A 188 -8.62 12.93 1.94
C ILE A 188 -7.10 12.95 2.12
N VAL A 189 -6.42 14.03 1.73
CA VAL A 189 -4.96 14.17 1.91
C VAL A 189 -4.58 14.08 3.38
N LEU A 190 -5.33 14.74 4.27
CA LEU A 190 -5.11 14.68 5.71
C LEU A 190 -5.25 13.25 6.24
N VAL A 191 -6.35 12.56 5.94
CA VAL A 191 -6.59 11.19 6.42
C VAL A 191 -5.60 10.20 5.81
N ALA A 192 -5.25 10.37 4.52
CA ALA A 192 -4.20 9.61 3.86
C ALA A 192 -2.87 9.80 4.59
N SER A 193 -2.49 11.02 4.96
CA SER A 193 -1.23 11.26 5.70
C SER A 193 -1.19 10.49 7.03
N VAL A 194 -2.30 10.43 7.77
CA VAL A 194 -2.39 9.63 9.01
C VAL A 194 -2.21 8.14 8.73
N PHE A 195 -2.82 7.63 7.66
CA PHE A 195 -2.65 6.24 7.23
C PHE A 195 -1.20 5.91 6.87
N TYR A 196 -0.57 6.70 6.00
CA TYR A 196 0.82 6.50 5.61
C TYR A 196 1.80 6.69 6.77
N TYR A 197 1.56 7.65 7.68
CA TYR A 197 2.40 7.86 8.86
C TYR A 197 2.27 6.73 9.88
N SER A 198 1.07 6.17 10.04
CA SER A 198 0.87 4.97 10.85
C SER A 198 1.68 3.80 10.27
N GLY A 199 1.63 3.61 8.94
CA GLY A 199 2.45 2.61 8.25
C GLY A 199 3.96 2.87 8.37
N ALA A 200 4.37 4.14 8.29
CA ALA A 200 5.75 4.59 8.44
C ALA A 200 6.32 4.22 9.81
N LEU A 201 5.58 4.48 10.89
CA LEU A 201 5.98 4.09 12.24
C LEU A 201 6.07 2.57 12.39
N LEU A 202 5.14 1.82 11.80
CA LEU A 202 5.14 0.35 11.88
C LEU A 202 6.36 -0.22 11.17
N PHE A 203 6.61 0.23 9.94
CA PHE A 203 7.82 -0.10 9.20
C PHE A 203 9.07 0.35 9.96
N GLY A 204 9.00 1.51 10.62
CA GLY A 204 9.97 2.03 11.56
C GLY A 204 10.43 1.04 12.63
N PHE A 205 9.51 0.31 13.26
CA PHE A 205 9.84 -0.69 14.27
C PHE A 205 10.37 -2.01 13.69
N ILE A 206 9.80 -2.48 12.57
CA ILE A 206 10.09 -3.82 12.04
C ILE A 206 11.38 -3.85 11.23
N ALA A 207 11.62 -2.79 10.46
CA ALA A 207 12.73 -2.70 9.54
C ALA A 207 14.00 -2.10 10.17
N SER A 208 14.09 -2.08 11.52
CA SER A 208 15.24 -1.49 12.22
C SER A 208 16.57 -2.16 11.88
N TRP A 209 16.55 -3.40 11.39
CA TRP A 209 17.73 -4.13 10.92
C TRP A 209 18.37 -3.50 9.68
N LEU A 210 17.64 -2.66 8.92
CA LEU A 210 18.15 -1.95 7.74
C LEU A 210 18.98 -0.70 8.10
N GLY A 211 19.00 -0.30 9.38
CA GLY A 211 19.75 0.85 9.85
C GLY A 211 19.39 2.15 9.11
N GLY A 212 20.38 2.88 8.62
CA GLY A 212 20.17 4.16 7.92
C GLY A 212 19.47 4.04 6.56
N PHE A 213 19.45 2.85 5.94
CA PHE A 213 18.78 2.63 4.65
C PHE A 213 17.24 2.55 4.78
N GLN A 214 16.75 2.36 6.01
CA GLN A 214 15.33 2.17 6.30
C GLN A 214 14.47 3.35 5.85
N SER A 215 14.87 4.59 6.14
CA SER A 215 14.08 5.78 5.78
C SER A 215 14.03 6.00 4.27
N TRP A 216 15.15 5.76 3.57
CA TRP A 216 15.23 5.80 2.11
C TRP A 216 14.33 4.77 1.45
N LEU A 217 14.33 3.51 1.94
CA LEU A 217 13.44 2.48 1.43
C LEU A 217 11.97 2.83 1.67
N GLY A 218 11.60 3.28 2.87
CA GLY A 218 10.22 3.61 3.18
C GLY A 218 9.68 4.79 2.37
N GLY A 219 10.42 5.90 2.30
CA GLY A 219 10.05 7.05 1.47
C GLY A 219 10.05 6.71 -0.01
N GLY A 220 11.09 6.03 -0.50
CA GLY A 220 11.21 5.61 -1.89
C GLY A 220 10.12 4.63 -2.33
N PHE A 221 9.71 3.71 -1.46
CA PHE A 221 8.61 2.79 -1.73
C PHE A 221 7.29 3.53 -1.92
N ILE A 222 6.97 4.50 -1.06
CA ILE A 222 5.73 5.28 -1.20
C ILE A 222 5.78 6.17 -2.44
N LEU A 223 6.93 6.80 -2.73
CA LEU A 223 7.11 7.56 -3.97
C LEU A 223 6.89 6.66 -5.21
N GLY A 224 7.54 5.50 -5.23
CA GLY A 224 7.40 4.51 -6.29
C GLY A 224 5.96 4.03 -6.43
N PHE A 225 5.25 3.81 -5.32
CA PHE A 225 3.84 3.44 -5.30
C PHE A 225 2.97 4.53 -5.93
N LEU A 226 3.10 5.79 -5.51
CA LEU A 226 2.32 6.91 -6.06
C LEU A 226 2.56 7.07 -7.57
N LEU A 227 3.84 7.08 -8.00
CA LEU A 227 4.19 7.18 -9.41
C LEU A 227 3.70 5.99 -10.24
N PHE A 228 3.82 4.77 -9.68
CA PHE A 228 3.35 3.55 -10.34
C PHE A 228 1.84 3.57 -10.53
N THR A 229 1.07 3.95 -9.52
CA THR A 229 -0.40 4.02 -9.65
C THR A 229 -0.79 4.99 -10.76
N GLU A 230 -0.19 6.17 -10.78
CA GLU A 230 -0.51 7.22 -11.74
C GLU A 230 -0.17 6.87 -13.20
N GLN A 231 0.89 6.09 -13.41
CA GLN A 231 1.26 5.63 -14.76
C GLN A 231 0.53 4.34 -15.16
N ALA A 232 0.58 3.30 -14.33
CA ALA A 232 0.09 1.96 -14.67
C ALA A 232 -1.43 1.84 -14.55
N LEU A 233 -2.04 2.61 -13.64
CA LEU A 233 -3.46 2.55 -13.34
C LEU A 233 -4.17 3.81 -13.85
N LYS A 234 -3.85 4.36 -15.02
CA LYS A 234 -4.61 5.49 -15.59
C LYS A 234 -5.85 5.06 -16.39
N HIS A 235 -5.87 3.84 -16.94
CA HIS A 235 -6.90 3.37 -17.87
C HIS A 235 -8.25 3.02 -17.23
N THR A 236 -9.36 3.34 -17.88
CA THR A 236 -10.74 3.12 -17.37
C THR A 236 -11.06 1.66 -17.07
N THR A 237 -10.39 0.71 -17.72
CA THR A 237 -10.54 -0.74 -17.49
C THR A 237 -10.21 -1.17 -16.06
N VAL A 238 -9.30 -0.46 -15.39
CA VAL A 238 -8.88 -0.75 -14.01
C VAL A 238 -10.02 -0.54 -13.01
N VAL A 239 -10.98 0.33 -13.33
CA VAL A 239 -12.11 0.67 -12.46
C VAL A 239 -12.97 -0.55 -12.14
N ASN A 240 -13.05 -1.54 -13.04
CA ASN A 240 -13.85 -2.75 -12.87
C ASN A 240 -13.09 -3.92 -12.22
N THR A 241 -11.91 -3.65 -11.67
CA THR A 241 -11.03 -4.67 -11.08
C THR A 241 -10.64 -4.28 -9.65
N PRO A 242 -10.31 -5.24 -8.78
CA PRO A 242 -9.76 -4.99 -7.44
C PRO A 242 -8.54 -4.07 -7.40
N LEU A 243 -7.83 -3.84 -8.51
CA LEU A 243 -6.74 -2.85 -8.59
C LEU A 243 -7.22 -1.41 -8.36
N VAL A 244 -8.53 -1.14 -8.50
CA VAL A 244 -9.14 0.14 -8.13
C VAL A 244 -8.88 0.52 -6.67
N LEU A 245 -8.64 -0.45 -5.78
CA LEU A 245 -8.28 -0.19 -4.39
C LEU A 245 -7.00 0.64 -4.29
N PHE A 246 -6.02 0.43 -5.17
CA PHE A 246 -4.81 1.24 -5.19
C PHE A 246 -5.08 2.68 -5.62
N ARG A 247 -6.06 2.92 -6.50
CA ARG A 247 -6.53 4.28 -6.81
C ARG A 247 -7.23 4.92 -5.62
N LEU A 248 -8.09 4.16 -4.93
CA LEU A 248 -8.87 4.66 -3.79
C LEU A 248 -8.02 5.08 -2.59
N ILE A 249 -6.87 4.42 -2.38
CA ILE A 249 -5.90 4.79 -1.33
C ILE A 249 -4.86 5.82 -1.81
N THR A 250 -4.95 6.30 -3.05
CA THR A 250 -4.00 7.26 -3.62
C THR A 250 -4.70 8.62 -3.79
N PRO A 251 -4.30 9.66 -3.03
CA PRO A 251 -5.03 10.92 -2.98
C PRO A 251 -4.98 11.74 -4.28
N THR A 252 -4.02 11.47 -5.17
CA THR A 252 -3.87 12.19 -6.46
C THR A 252 -5.07 12.01 -7.39
N TYR A 253 -5.79 10.89 -7.31
CA TYR A 253 -7.01 10.66 -8.09
C TYR A 253 -8.21 11.49 -7.62
N PHE A 254 -8.11 12.16 -6.47
CA PHE A 254 -9.16 13.03 -5.94
C PHE A 254 -8.89 14.51 -6.22
N ILE A 255 -7.83 14.85 -6.98
CA ILE A 255 -7.56 16.25 -7.34
C ILE A 255 -8.68 16.73 -8.28
N PRO A 256 -9.42 17.81 -7.92
CA PRO A 256 -10.51 18.30 -8.74
C PRO A 256 -10.08 18.79 -10.13
N ASP A 257 -10.94 18.55 -11.13
CA ASP A 257 -10.75 18.98 -12.51
C ASP A 257 -11.98 19.77 -13.01
N VAL A 258 -11.73 20.86 -13.75
CA VAL A 258 -12.74 21.70 -14.42
C VAL A 258 -13.55 20.90 -15.43
N SER A 259 -12.96 19.89 -16.08
CA SER A 259 -13.67 19.04 -17.04
C SER A 259 -14.80 18.22 -16.40
N GLY A 260 -14.82 18.11 -15.07
CA GLY A 260 -15.77 17.29 -14.33
C GLY A 260 -15.57 15.78 -14.52
N ASN A 261 -14.54 15.36 -15.26
CA ASN A 261 -14.21 13.95 -15.42
C ASN A 261 -13.70 13.39 -14.10
N GLN A 262 -14.52 12.55 -13.46
CA GLN A 262 -14.12 11.86 -12.25
C GLN A 262 -13.26 10.64 -12.61
N ALA A 263 -12.13 10.45 -11.92
CA ALA A 263 -11.25 9.30 -12.14
C ALA A 263 -11.91 7.92 -11.91
N PHE A 264 -13.09 7.93 -11.29
CA PHE A 264 -13.87 6.76 -10.88
C PHE A 264 -15.19 6.60 -11.63
N THR A 265 -15.43 7.36 -12.73
CA THR A 265 -16.64 7.19 -13.55
C THR A 265 -16.80 5.72 -13.96
N GLY A 266 -17.95 5.13 -13.66
CA GLY A 266 -18.23 3.72 -13.94
C GLY A 266 -17.81 2.73 -12.84
N PHE A 267 -17.27 3.19 -11.71
CA PHE A 267 -17.01 2.31 -10.56
C PHE A 267 -18.31 1.87 -9.90
N HIS A 268 -18.47 0.56 -9.79
CA HIS A 268 -19.55 -0.09 -9.07
C HIS A 268 -18.96 -0.91 -7.92
N TRP A 269 -19.52 -0.74 -6.72
CA TRP A 269 -19.23 -1.63 -5.60
C TRP A 269 -20.42 -2.58 -5.43
N PHE A 270 -20.21 -3.86 -5.75
CA PHE A 270 -21.27 -4.81 -6.09
C PHE A 270 -22.11 -4.27 -7.25
N SER A 271 -23.35 -3.86 -6.99
CA SER A 271 -24.24 -3.21 -7.96
C SER A 271 -24.46 -1.72 -7.68
N LEU A 272 -23.81 -1.17 -6.65
CA LEU A 272 -23.98 0.23 -6.24
C LEU A 272 -23.03 1.13 -7.04
N PRO A 273 -23.54 2.11 -7.82
CA PRO A 273 -22.72 3.00 -8.65
C PRO A 273 -22.03 4.09 -7.81
N LEU A 274 -21.11 3.69 -6.93
CA LEU A 274 -20.44 4.60 -6.00
C LEU A 274 -19.50 5.58 -6.70
N GLY A 275 -19.04 5.28 -7.92
CA GLY A 275 -18.11 6.11 -8.69
C GLY A 275 -18.72 7.34 -9.35
N ASN A 276 -20.05 7.46 -9.40
CA ASN A 276 -20.73 8.56 -10.11
C ASN A 276 -20.86 9.83 -9.26
N GLN A 277 -20.75 9.71 -7.93
CA GLN A 277 -20.83 10.84 -7.01
C GLN A 277 -19.53 10.96 -6.22
N LEU A 278 -18.96 12.18 -6.20
CA LEU A 278 -17.72 12.44 -5.46
C LEU A 278 -17.83 12.10 -3.97
N PHE A 279 -18.97 12.41 -3.34
CA PHE A 279 -19.14 12.18 -1.91
C PHE A 279 -19.18 10.69 -1.55
N THR A 280 -19.81 9.85 -2.36
CA THR A 280 -19.89 8.40 -2.10
C THR A 280 -18.53 7.74 -2.26
N ILE A 281 -17.79 8.08 -3.34
CA ILE A 281 -16.45 7.52 -3.56
C ILE A 281 -15.45 8.01 -2.52
N SER A 282 -15.55 9.27 -2.11
CA SER A 282 -14.72 9.84 -1.04
C SER A 282 -15.03 9.18 0.30
N SER A 283 -16.31 8.95 0.62
CA SER A 283 -16.70 8.24 1.84
C SER A 283 -16.18 6.81 1.85
N LEU A 284 -16.19 6.11 0.72
CA LEU A 284 -15.61 4.77 0.60
C LEU A 284 -14.09 4.80 0.83
N SER A 285 -13.38 5.74 0.20
CA SER A 285 -11.93 5.93 0.40
C SER A 285 -11.59 6.21 1.87
N LEU A 286 -12.33 7.12 2.52
CA LEU A 286 -12.17 7.42 3.95
C LEU A 286 -12.41 6.20 4.84
N LEU A 287 -13.43 5.39 4.52
CA LEU A 287 -13.69 4.13 5.23
C LEU A 287 -12.52 3.14 5.06
N LEU A 288 -11.96 3.02 3.86
CA LEU A 288 -10.79 2.17 3.60
C LEU A 288 -9.57 2.64 4.41
N TYR A 289 -9.30 3.95 4.46
CA TYR A 289 -8.24 4.49 5.32
C TYR A 289 -8.50 4.19 6.80
N CYS A 290 -9.72 4.37 7.30
CA CYS A 290 -10.06 4.09 8.69
C CYS A 290 -9.82 2.62 9.07
N ILE A 291 -10.27 1.69 8.21
CA ILE A 291 -10.01 0.25 8.39
C ILE A 291 -8.51 -0.03 8.40
N GLY A 292 -7.76 0.54 7.44
CA GLY A 292 -6.31 0.40 7.36
C GLY A 292 -5.59 0.92 8.60
N ILE A 293 -5.92 2.15 9.05
CA ILE A 293 -5.39 2.78 10.25
C ILE A 293 -5.65 1.89 11.48
N TYR A 294 -6.86 1.35 11.63
CA TYR A 294 -7.22 0.47 12.73
C TYR A 294 -6.32 -0.76 12.81
N PHE A 295 -6.13 -1.49 11.71
CA PHE A 295 -5.29 -2.68 11.70
C PHE A 295 -3.80 -2.37 11.88
N ILE A 296 -3.31 -1.26 11.30
CA ILE A 296 -1.93 -0.81 11.50
C ILE A 296 -1.70 -0.44 12.96
N TRP A 297 -2.65 0.23 13.62
CA TRP A 297 -2.53 0.61 15.03
C TRP A 297 -2.52 -0.57 15.99
N GLN A 298 -3.28 -1.61 15.70
CA GLN A 298 -3.19 -2.87 16.45
C GLN A 298 -1.77 -3.44 16.38
N SER A 299 -1.16 -3.42 15.19
CA SER A 299 0.21 -3.89 15.00
C SER A 299 1.23 -2.98 15.69
N LEU A 300 1.08 -1.67 15.58
CA LEU A 300 1.93 -0.67 16.22
C LEU A 300 1.98 -0.84 17.74
N GLN A 301 0.82 -0.98 18.38
CA GLN A 301 0.76 -1.11 19.83
C GLN A 301 1.48 -2.37 20.32
N ARG A 302 1.37 -3.49 19.58
CA ARG A 302 2.07 -4.73 19.91
C ARG A 302 3.58 -4.59 19.73
N CYS A 303 4.04 -4.11 18.58
CA CYS A 303 5.47 -3.92 18.30
C CYS A 303 6.12 -2.85 19.20
N TYR A 304 5.36 -1.86 19.66
CA TYR A 304 5.85 -0.85 20.59
C TYR A 304 6.12 -1.44 21.97
N LEU A 305 5.21 -2.27 22.48
CA LEU A 305 5.30 -2.89 23.82
C LEU A 305 6.35 -4.00 23.87
N ASP A 306 6.40 -4.87 22.86
CA ASP A 306 7.36 -5.97 22.79
C ASP A 306 7.93 -6.08 21.37
N ALA A 307 9.24 -5.85 21.25
CA ALA A 307 9.95 -5.94 19.97
C ALA A 307 10.04 -7.39 19.44
N ASN A 308 9.85 -8.40 20.29
CA ASN A 308 9.90 -9.82 19.91
C ASN A 308 8.52 -10.42 19.62
N ALA A 309 7.43 -9.69 19.90
CA ALA A 309 6.08 -10.13 19.62
C ALA A 309 5.76 -10.07 18.13
N THR A 310 4.81 -10.90 17.69
CA THR A 310 4.23 -10.78 16.34
C THR A 310 3.45 -9.49 16.21
N MET A 311 3.50 -8.92 15.00
CA MET A 311 2.77 -7.69 14.67
C MET A 311 1.27 -7.89 14.87
N SER A 312 0.73 -9.01 14.40
CA SER A 312 -0.70 -9.29 14.48
C SER A 312 -0.96 -10.56 15.29
N SER A 313 -2.09 -10.60 16.01
CA SER A 313 -2.61 -11.86 16.52
C SER A 313 -3.25 -12.67 15.39
N LYS A 314 -3.34 -13.99 15.58
CA LYS A 314 -4.04 -14.88 14.64
C LYS A 314 -5.49 -14.45 14.42
N ARG A 315 -6.20 -14.08 15.48
CA ARG A 315 -7.60 -13.59 15.39
C ARG A 315 -7.69 -12.30 14.58
N GLN A 316 -6.80 -11.34 14.81
CA GLN A 316 -6.76 -10.10 14.05
C GLN A 316 -6.42 -10.34 12.58
N SER A 317 -5.55 -11.31 12.29
CA SER A 317 -5.26 -11.69 10.90
C SER A 317 -6.48 -12.24 10.17
N TYR A 318 -7.30 -13.07 10.83
CA TYR A 318 -8.55 -13.58 10.26
C TYR A 318 -9.55 -12.46 10.01
N LEU A 319 -9.66 -11.51 10.95
CA LEU A 319 -10.52 -10.33 10.78
C LEU A 319 -10.05 -9.47 9.60
N LEU A 320 -8.74 -9.25 9.47
CA LEU A 320 -8.13 -8.47 8.38
C LEU A 320 -8.40 -9.12 7.03
N THR A 321 -8.17 -10.43 6.91
CA THR A 321 -8.39 -11.14 5.64
C THR A 321 -9.85 -11.18 5.26
N THR A 322 -10.77 -11.44 6.21
CA THR A 322 -12.21 -11.37 5.94
C THR A 322 -12.63 -9.97 5.49
N SER A 323 -12.15 -8.91 6.15
CA SER A 323 -12.47 -7.52 5.76
C SER A 323 -11.97 -7.23 4.35
N PHE A 324 -10.75 -7.65 4.03
CA PHE A 324 -10.15 -7.45 2.71
C PHE A 324 -10.86 -8.25 1.61
N VAL A 325 -11.32 -9.47 1.92
CA VAL A 325 -12.18 -10.27 1.04
C VAL A 325 -13.47 -9.53 0.75
N ILE A 326 -14.19 -9.04 1.75
CA ILE A 326 -15.45 -8.29 1.53
C ILE A 326 -15.24 -7.05 0.64
N ILE A 327 -14.16 -6.30 0.89
CA ILE A 327 -13.83 -5.10 0.11
C ILE A 327 -13.54 -5.46 -1.36
N THR A 328 -12.66 -6.43 -1.60
CA THR A 328 -12.24 -6.82 -2.96
C THR A 328 -13.38 -7.50 -3.74
N LEU A 329 -14.21 -8.30 -3.07
CA LEU A 329 -15.41 -8.90 -3.67
C LEU A 329 -16.35 -7.85 -4.23
N GLY A 330 -16.54 -6.74 -3.52
CA GLY A 330 -17.38 -5.67 -4.01
C GLY A 330 -16.77 -4.91 -5.20
N CYS A 331 -15.46 -4.93 -5.42
CA CYS A 331 -14.83 -4.26 -6.56
C CYS A 331 -15.01 -5.00 -7.90
N GLY A 332 -15.58 -6.21 -7.91
CA GLY A 332 -15.85 -6.94 -9.15
C GLY A 332 -17.06 -6.36 -9.88
N ASN A 333 -16.93 -6.14 -11.19
CA ASN A 333 -18.10 -5.91 -12.04
C ASN A 333 -18.77 -7.25 -12.36
N TRP A 334 -20.01 -7.41 -11.90
CA TRP A 334 -20.78 -8.65 -12.00
C TRP A 334 -21.49 -8.84 -13.35
N HIS A 335 -21.48 -7.83 -14.22
CA HIS A 335 -22.25 -7.84 -15.48
C HIS A 335 -21.38 -7.99 -16.74
N ASP A 336 -20.23 -7.28 -16.83
CA ASP A 336 -19.49 -7.14 -18.10
C ASP A 336 -17.96 -7.34 -18.00
N ALA A 337 -17.41 -7.69 -16.82
CA ALA A 337 -15.96 -7.89 -16.70
C ALA A 337 -15.55 -9.33 -17.04
N SER A 338 -14.44 -9.44 -17.77
CA SER A 338 -13.69 -10.68 -17.93
C SER A 338 -13.34 -11.25 -16.56
N LEU A 339 -14.00 -12.35 -16.16
CA LEU A 339 -13.73 -13.08 -14.92
C LEU A 339 -12.23 -13.31 -14.71
N LYS A 340 -11.52 -13.61 -15.81
CA LYS A 340 -10.08 -13.85 -15.79
C LYS A 340 -9.29 -12.63 -15.32
N ASP A 341 -9.59 -11.43 -15.80
CA ASP A 341 -8.87 -10.21 -15.39
C ASP A 341 -9.19 -9.84 -13.94
N TYR A 342 -10.44 -10.07 -13.51
CA TYR A 342 -10.83 -9.93 -12.10
C TYR A 342 -10.04 -10.90 -11.19
N LEU A 343 -9.87 -12.16 -11.60
CA LEU A 343 -9.11 -13.14 -10.81
C LEU A 343 -7.62 -12.82 -10.77
N VAL A 344 -7.01 -12.43 -11.90
CA VAL A 344 -5.59 -12.04 -11.94
C VAL A 344 -5.33 -10.83 -11.05
N SER A 345 -6.15 -9.79 -11.16
CA SER A 345 -6.04 -8.60 -10.31
C SER A 345 -6.28 -8.92 -8.84
N SER A 346 -7.27 -9.76 -8.52
CA SER A 346 -7.49 -10.27 -7.16
C SER A 346 -6.24 -10.95 -6.61
N MET A 347 -5.68 -11.91 -7.34
CA MET A 347 -4.48 -12.66 -6.93
C MET A 347 -3.29 -11.73 -6.68
N PHE A 348 -3.09 -10.72 -7.54
CA PHE A 348 -2.05 -9.72 -7.33
C PHE A 348 -2.26 -8.93 -6.04
N VAL A 349 -3.49 -8.52 -5.76
CA VAL A 349 -3.83 -7.76 -4.54
C VAL A 349 -3.68 -8.65 -3.28
N TYR A 350 -4.08 -9.92 -3.34
CA TYR A 350 -3.90 -10.88 -2.25
C TYR A 350 -2.44 -11.27 -2.00
N LEU A 351 -1.59 -11.28 -3.03
CA LEU A 351 -0.15 -11.50 -2.87
C LEU A 351 0.44 -10.51 -1.85
N TRP A 352 0.15 -9.21 -2.01
CA TRP A 352 0.61 -8.18 -1.08
C TRP A 352 0.08 -8.38 0.35
N LEU A 353 -1.18 -8.81 0.48
CA LEU A 353 -1.75 -9.17 1.78
C LEU A 353 -1.01 -10.36 2.42
N PHE A 354 -0.73 -11.42 1.66
CA PHE A 354 -0.02 -12.58 2.19
C PHE A 354 1.44 -12.28 2.54
N LEU A 355 2.13 -11.42 1.78
CA LEU A 355 3.46 -10.93 2.16
C LEU A 355 3.42 -10.20 3.52
N TYR A 356 2.42 -9.34 3.73
CA TYR A 356 2.19 -8.71 5.03
C TYR A 356 1.90 -9.75 6.13
N LEU A 357 1.02 -10.73 5.88
CA LEU A 357 0.66 -11.76 6.87
C LEU A 357 1.85 -12.67 7.23
N ILE A 358 2.70 -13.01 6.26
CA ILE A 358 3.93 -13.76 6.51
C ILE A 358 4.83 -12.96 7.46
N ALA A 359 5.07 -11.68 7.17
CA ALA A 359 5.85 -10.83 8.07
C ALA A 359 5.19 -10.65 9.45
N ALA A 360 3.85 -10.54 9.49
CA ALA A 360 3.11 -10.22 10.70
C ALA A 360 2.89 -11.40 11.66
N LEU A 361 2.80 -12.64 11.14
CA LEU A 361 2.44 -13.83 11.92
C LEU A 361 3.60 -14.80 12.14
N THR A 362 4.67 -14.72 11.36
CA THR A 362 5.80 -15.64 11.54
C THR A 362 6.56 -15.30 12.82
N GLN A 363 6.84 -16.34 13.61
CA GLN A 363 7.41 -16.20 14.94
C GLN A 363 8.94 -16.27 14.90
N ASN A 364 9.57 -15.55 15.83
CA ASN A 364 11.00 -15.62 16.09
C ASN A 364 11.40 -16.95 16.74
N ARG A 365 12.63 -17.39 16.48
CA ARG A 365 13.22 -18.63 17.05
C ARG A 365 12.99 -18.79 18.56
N GLN A 366 13.25 -17.75 19.35
CA GLN A 366 13.17 -17.85 20.82
C GLN A 366 11.75 -18.16 21.30
N THR A 367 10.74 -17.52 20.69
CA THR A 367 9.34 -17.74 21.03
C THR A 367 8.92 -19.18 20.71
N LEU A 368 9.39 -19.71 19.57
CA LEU A 368 9.10 -21.08 19.15
C LEU A 368 9.76 -22.12 20.05
N ILE A 369 10.99 -21.88 20.52
CA ILE A 369 11.67 -22.77 21.48
C ILE A 369 10.91 -22.78 22.81
N ASN A 370 10.56 -21.60 23.33
CA ASN A 370 9.80 -21.49 24.56
C ASN A 370 8.44 -22.20 24.45
N TRP A 371 7.76 -22.05 23.31
CA TRP A 371 6.51 -22.74 23.03
C TRP A 371 6.70 -24.26 22.94
N ALA A 372 7.72 -24.73 22.22
CA ALA A 372 8.01 -26.16 22.07
C ALA A 372 8.31 -26.82 23.43
N ARG A 373 9.11 -26.17 24.28
CA ARG A 373 9.45 -26.65 25.62
C ARG A 373 8.24 -26.67 26.55
N TYR A 374 7.44 -25.60 26.56
CA TYR A 374 6.18 -25.55 27.32
C TYR A 374 5.23 -26.67 26.88
N HIS A 375 5.08 -26.86 25.57
CA HIS A 375 4.23 -27.89 25.02
C HIS A 375 4.71 -29.30 25.39
N HIS A 376 6.02 -29.55 25.34
CA HIS A 376 6.60 -30.84 25.73
C HIS A 376 6.32 -31.16 27.21
N ILE A 377 6.58 -30.22 28.13
CA ILE A 377 6.32 -30.38 29.57
C ILE A 377 4.83 -30.57 29.86
N TYR A 378 3.97 -29.76 29.25
CA TYR A 378 2.52 -29.86 29.44
C TYR A 378 1.96 -31.17 28.88
N SER A 379 2.50 -31.64 27.75
CA SER A 379 2.16 -32.94 27.14
C SER A 379 2.49 -34.11 28.06
N MET A 380 3.59 -34.05 28.80
CA MET A 380 3.95 -35.08 29.78
C MET A 380 3.02 -35.07 31.00
N GLN A 381 2.59 -33.90 31.46
CA GLN A 381 1.77 -33.77 32.67
C GLN A 381 0.28 -34.05 32.42
N HIS A 382 -0.26 -33.74 31.24
CA HIS A 382 -1.71 -33.80 30.96
C HIS A 382 -2.07 -34.43 29.59
N PRO A 383 -1.77 -35.72 29.36
CA PRO A 383 -1.92 -36.38 28.06
C PRO A 383 -3.36 -36.42 27.52
N ARG A 384 -4.38 -36.43 28.38
CA ARG A 384 -5.81 -36.51 27.97
C ARG A 384 -6.47 -35.14 27.70
N LYS A 385 -5.85 -34.01 28.03
CA LYS A 385 -6.46 -32.66 27.92
C LYS A 385 -5.93 -31.81 26.75
N GLN A 386 -5.03 -32.36 25.93
CA GLN A 386 -4.31 -31.57 24.93
C GLN A 386 -5.19 -31.26 23.71
N LYS A 387 -5.46 -29.98 23.47
CA LYS A 387 -6.09 -29.50 22.24
C LYS A 387 -5.04 -28.82 21.35
N PHE A 388 -4.08 -29.59 20.84
CA PHE A 388 -2.98 -29.10 19.98
C PHE A 388 -3.47 -28.22 18.82
N VAL A 389 -4.53 -28.66 18.14
CA VAL A 389 -5.12 -27.91 17.02
C VAL A 389 -5.71 -26.57 17.49
N LYS A 390 -6.37 -26.53 18.66
CA LYS A 390 -6.91 -25.28 19.22
C LYS A 390 -5.79 -24.30 19.54
N GLU A 391 -4.66 -24.77 20.06
CA GLU A 391 -3.49 -23.94 20.33
C GLU A 391 -2.76 -23.48 19.05
N LEU A 392 -2.81 -24.27 17.97
CA LEU A 392 -2.21 -23.86 16.70
C LEU A 392 -3.06 -22.81 15.97
N ILE A 393 -4.39 -22.88 16.10
CA ILE A 393 -5.34 -21.90 15.55
C ILE A 393 -5.34 -20.60 16.35
N TRP A 394 -5.41 -20.68 17.68
CA TRP A 394 -5.64 -19.51 18.54
C TRP A 394 -4.41 -19.07 19.33
N GLY A 395 -3.42 -19.94 19.53
CA GLY A 395 -2.25 -19.65 20.34
C GLY A 395 -1.33 -18.64 19.66
N GLU A 396 -1.01 -17.56 20.37
CA GLU A 396 -0.16 -16.50 19.82
C GLU A 396 1.29 -16.96 19.62
N LYS A 397 1.82 -17.80 20.52
CA LYS A 397 3.23 -18.24 20.51
C LYS A 397 3.50 -19.46 19.62
N SER A 398 2.45 -20.08 19.07
CA SER A 398 2.58 -21.26 18.21
C SER A 398 2.94 -20.87 16.77
N PRO A 399 3.50 -21.79 15.97
CA PRO A 399 3.92 -21.49 14.59
C PRO A 399 2.85 -20.80 13.75
N GLY A 400 3.29 -19.87 12.88
CA GLY A 400 2.38 -19.02 12.08
C GLY A 400 1.77 -19.71 10.85
N VAL A 401 2.38 -20.81 10.38
CA VAL A 401 2.03 -21.44 9.08
C VAL A 401 0.56 -21.87 9.00
N LEU A 402 0.02 -22.49 10.07
CA LEU A 402 -1.40 -22.88 10.08
C LEU A 402 -2.33 -21.67 10.02
N ALA A 403 -1.98 -20.57 10.72
CA ALA A 403 -2.80 -19.36 10.68
C ALA A 403 -2.81 -18.76 9.28
N ILE A 404 -1.69 -18.78 8.57
CA ILE A 404 -1.62 -18.33 7.17
C ILE A 404 -2.43 -19.27 6.26
N ALA A 405 -2.40 -20.58 6.49
CA ALA A 405 -3.23 -21.53 5.75
C ALA A 405 -4.74 -21.30 5.98
N ILE A 406 -5.17 -20.93 7.18
CA ILE A 406 -6.57 -20.57 7.47
C ILE A 406 -6.95 -19.26 6.76
N ASN A 407 -6.06 -18.27 6.76
CA ASN A 407 -6.25 -17.04 5.99
C ASN A 407 -6.36 -17.33 4.48
N ALA A 408 -5.55 -18.25 3.95
CA ALA A 408 -5.66 -18.75 2.57
C ALA A 408 -7.02 -19.42 2.30
N LEU A 409 -7.52 -20.20 3.25
CA LEU A 409 -8.85 -20.82 3.15
C LEU A 409 -9.97 -19.76 3.13
N ILE A 410 -9.88 -18.70 3.94
CA ILE A 410 -10.85 -17.60 3.93
C ILE A 410 -10.88 -16.94 2.54
N VAL A 411 -9.71 -16.64 1.95
CA VAL A 411 -9.62 -16.07 0.60
C VAL A 411 -10.18 -17.03 -0.45
N PHE A 412 -9.85 -18.33 -0.35
CA PHE A 412 -10.43 -19.36 -1.22
C PHE A 412 -11.95 -19.30 -1.17
N THR A 413 -12.54 -19.42 0.02
CA THR A 413 -13.99 -19.40 0.18
C THR A 413 -14.63 -18.14 -0.41
N GLY A 414 -14.07 -16.95 -0.17
CA GLY A 414 -14.57 -15.71 -0.74
C GLY A 414 -14.57 -15.70 -2.26
N LEU A 415 -13.45 -16.04 -2.89
CA LEU A 415 -13.32 -16.01 -4.36
C LEU A 415 -14.10 -17.15 -5.04
N THR A 416 -14.25 -18.30 -4.38
CA THR A 416 -15.11 -19.38 -4.90
C THR A 416 -16.58 -18.98 -4.97
N VAL A 417 -17.07 -18.12 -4.06
CA VAL A 417 -18.43 -17.58 -4.14
C VAL A 417 -18.60 -16.75 -5.42
N VAL A 418 -17.60 -15.95 -5.82
CA VAL A 418 -17.64 -15.20 -7.10
C VAL A 418 -17.73 -16.15 -8.29
N LEU A 419 -16.88 -17.18 -8.30
CA LEU A 419 -16.85 -18.18 -9.37
C LEU A 419 -18.18 -18.90 -9.53
N LEU A 420 -18.89 -19.17 -8.42
CA LEU A 420 -20.19 -19.84 -8.42
C LEU A 420 -21.34 -18.92 -8.83
N LEU A 421 -21.27 -17.63 -8.47
CA LEU A 421 -22.33 -16.67 -8.76
C LEU A 421 -22.30 -16.17 -10.21
N GLN A 422 -21.15 -16.21 -10.87
CA GLN A 422 -21.06 -15.86 -12.29
C GLN A 422 -21.47 -17.05 -13.17
N PHE A 423 -22.43 -16.84 -14.07
CA PHE A 423 -22.88 -17.84 -15.05
C PHE A 423 -21.84 -18.03 -16.16
N VAL A 424 -20.76 -18.75 -15.83
CA VAL A 424 -19.59 -18.91 -16.69
C VAL A 424 -19.50 -20.35 -17.20
N SER A 425 -18.81 -20.55 -18.33
CA SER A 425 -18.55 -21.87 -18.90
C SER A 425 -17.85 -22.79 -17.88
N VAL A 426 -18.16 -24.09 -17.92
CA VAL A 426 -17.55 -25.09 -17.01
C VAL A 426 -16.01 -25.10 -17.12
N SER A 427 -15.48 -24.84 -18.31
CA SER A 427 -14.03 -24.76 -18.56
C SER A 427 -13.38 -23.59 -17.82
N ASP A 428 -13.95 -22.39 -17.94
CA ASP A 428 -13.41 -21.20 -17.29
C ASP A 428 -13.57 -21.28 -15.75
N MET A 429 -14.66 -21.88 -15.27
CA MET A 429 -14.84 -22.18 -13.85
C MET A 429 -13.74 -23.11 -13.31
N LEU A 430 -13.43 -24.21 -14.02
CA LEU A 430 -12.35 -25.13 -13.65
C LEU A 430 -10.98 -24.43 -13.67
N SER A 431 -10.74 -23.58 -14.67
CA SER A 431 -9.52 -22.76 -14.78
C SER A 431 -9.37 -21.81 -13.58
N GLY A 432 -10.48 -21.19 -13.14
CA GLY A 432 -10.51 -20.31 -11.97
C GLY A 432 -10.12 -21.05 -10.69
N PHE A 433 -10.72 -22.22 -10.44
CA PHE A 433 -10.39 -23.02 -9.25
C PHE A 433 -8.93 -23.47 -9.22
N GLY A 434 -8.41 -24.00 -10.33
CA GLY A 434 -7.02 -24.45 -10.36
C GLY A 434 -6.04 -23.29 -10.18
N ALA A 435 -6.32 -22.13 -10.75
CA ALA A 435 -5.50 -20.93 -10.54
C ALA A 435 -5.51 -20.49 -9.06
N LEU A 436 -6.67 -20.51 -8.39
CA LEU A 436 -6.76 -20.22 -6.95
C LEU A 436 -5.97 -21.21 -6.09
N ILE A 437 -6.05 -22.52 -6.40
CA ILE A 437 -5.30 -23.57 -5.70
C ILE A 437 -3.79 -23.33 -5.85
N PHE A 438 -3.31 -23.02 -7.06
CA PHE A 438 -1.91 -22.68 -7.28
C PHE A 438 -1.49 -21.43 -6.51
N ALA A 439 -2.29 -20.36 -6.56
CA ALA A 439 -1.96 -19.11 -5.89
C ALA A 439 -1.83 -19.31 -4.37
N LEU A 440 -2.82 -19.95 -3.76
CA LEU A 440 -2.88 -20.12 -2.31
C LEU A 440 -1.87 -21.17 -1.80
N SER A 441 -1.63 -22.24 -2.56
CA SER A 441 -0.59 -23.23 -2.21
C SER A 441 0.80 -22.58 -2.18
N LEU A 442 1.13 -21.74 -3.14
CA LEU A 442 2.39 -20.98 -3.16
C LEU A 442 2.52 -20.05 -1.96
N MET A 443 1.46 -19.33 -1.57
CA MET A 443 1.49 -18.48 -0.36
C MET A 443 1.81 -19.27 0.91
N VAL A 444 1.22 -20.46 1.06
CA VAL A 444 1.47 -21.32 2.23
C VAL A 444 2.90 -21.91 2.19
N ILE A 445 3.43 -22.24 1.00
CA ILE A 445 4.82 -22.66 0.83
C ILE A 445 5.78 -21.54 1.23
N TYR A 446 5.55 -20.30 0.78
CA TYR A 446 6.37 -19.14 1.17
C TYR A 446 6.32 -18.88 2.67
N ALA A 447 5.15 -19.04 3.29
CA ALA A 447 5.00 -18.95 4.74
C ALA A 447 5.80 -20.03 5.49
N ALA A 448 5.75 -21.28 5.02
CA ALA A 448 6.51 -22.38 5.60
C ALA A 448 8.02 -22.18 5.45
N LEU A 449 8.47 -21.71 4.28
CA LEU A 449 9.86 -21.35 4.03
C LEU A 449 10.33 -20.24 4.98
N ALA A 450 9.57 -19.14 5.08
CA ALA A 450 9.87 -18.02 5.97
C ALA A 450 9.97 -18.49 7.44
N GLN A 451 9.02 -19.31 7.89
CA GLN A 451 9.01 -19.85 9.25
C GLN A 451 10.25 -20.72 9.55
N LEU A 452 10.69 -21.53 8.59
CA LEU A 452 11.88 -22.37 8.73
C LEU A 452 13.16 -21.52 8.80
N LEU A 453 13.28 -20.52 7.93
CA LEU A 453 14.44 -19.60 7.91
C LEU A 453 14.55 -18.79 9.20
N LEU A 454 13.41 -18.32 9.74
CA LEU A 454 13.37 -17.63 11.04
C LEU A 454 13.68 -18.56 12.23
N PHE A 455 13.61 -19.88 12.07
CA PHE A 455 14.01 -20.84 13.10
C PHE A 455 15.51 -21.15 13.08
N MET A 456 16.25 -20.72 12.05
CA MET A 456 17.69 -20.93 11.96
C MET A 456 18.45 -20.31 13.14
N LYS A 457 19.56 -20.95 13.55
CA LYS A 457 20.43 -20.50 14.65
C LYS A 457 21.20 -19.21 14.33
N ASN A 458 21.14 -18.70 13.10
CA ASN A 458 21.91 -17.55 12.66
C ASN A 458 21.43 -16.22 13.29
N GLY A 459 22.36 -15.33 13.67
CA GLY A 459 22.06 -14.00 14.19
C GLY A 459 21.41 -13.08 13.16
N GLN A 460 21.69 -13.29 11.86
CA GLN A 460 21.11 -12.53 10.75
C GLN A 460 19.88 -13.21 10.13
N ARG A 461 19.16 -14.05 10.87
CA ARG A 461 18.00 -14.80 10.35
C ARG A 461 16.93 -13.96 9.66
N LEU A 462 16.71 -12.72 10.10
CA LEU A 462 15.70 -11.82 9.52
C LEU A 462 16.10 -11.37 8.10
N LEU A 463 17.40 -11.09 7.89
CA LEU A 463 17.98 -10.83 6.57
C LEU A 463 17.82 -12.03 5.64
N TRP A 464 18.16 -13.22 6.12
CA TRP A 464 18.05 -14.46 5.34
C TRP A 464 16.61 -14.81 5.00
N ALA A 465 15.67 -14.69 5.95
CA ALA A 465 14.26 -14.95 5.73
C ALA A 465 13.68 -14.02 4.66
N ASN A 466 13.87 -12.70 4.82
CA ASN A 466 13.36 -11.73 3.85
C ASN A 466 14.06 -11.88 2.48
N GLY A 467 15.39 -11.96 2.46
CA GLY A 467 16.17 -12.09 1.23
C GLY A 467 15.83 -13.35 0.43
N MET A 468 15.73 -14.51 1.08
CA MET A 468 15.42 -15.77 0.39
C MET A 468 13.96 -15.84 -0.07
N VAL A 469 12.98 -15.40 0.73
CA VAL A 469 11.58 -15.38 0.30
C VAL A 469 11.42 -14.46 -0.90
N THR A 470 12.00 -13.25 -0.86
CA THR A 470 11.99 -12.33 -2.00
C THR A 470 12.70 -12.93 -3.22
N ALA A 471 13.85 -13.58 -3.04
CA ALA A 471 14.58 -14.23 -4.13
C ALA A 471 13.75 -15.35 -4.77
N VAL A 472 13.10 -16.19 -3.98
CA VAL A 472 12.26 -17.30 -4.49
C VAL A 472 11.02 -16.78 -5.24
N ILE A 473 10.52 -15.59 -4.89
CA ILE A 473 9.40 -14.96 -5.60
C ILE A 473 9.84 -14.34 -6.94
N ILE A 474 10.95 -13.59 -6.93
CA ILE A 474 11.35 -12.72 -8.05
C ILE A 474 12.32 -13.39 -9.02
N LEU A 475 13.27 -14.17 -8.52
CA LEU A 475 14.36 -14.73 -9.33
C LEU A 475 13.89 -15.78 -10.35
N PRO A 476 13.00 -16.75 -10.00
CA PRO A 476 12.59 -17.75 -10.97
C PRO A 476 11.92 -17.15 -12.22
N PRO A 477 10.97 -16.20 -12.12
CA PRO A 477 10.42 -15.55 -13.30
C PRO A 477 11.45 -14.82 -14.16
N ILE A 478 12.39 -14.11 -13.54
CA ILE A 478 13.44 -13.38 -14.28
C ILE A 478 14.31 -14.37 -15.06
N LEU A 479 14.83 -15.40 -14.38
CA LEU A 479 15.68 -16.41 -15.01
C LEU A 479 14.93 -17.16 -16.12
N LEU A 480 13.67 -17.53 -15.87
CA LEU A 480 12.85 -18.21 -16.89
C LEU A 480 12.57 -17.30 -18.09
N SER A 481 12.27 -16.01 -17.87
CA SER A 481 12.05 -15.05 -18.96
C SER A 481 13.31 -14.77 -19.78
N MET A 482 14.49 -14.81 -19.14
CA MET A 482 15.78 -14.62 -19.82
C MET A 482 16.23 -15.88 -20.58
N LEU A 483 16.01 -17.07 -20.01
CA LEU A 483 16.44 -18.35 -20.61
C LEU A 483 15.46 -18.87 -21.66
N PHE A 484 14.16 -18.60 -21.50
CA PHE A 484 13.11 -19.08 -22.37
C PHE A 484 12.18 -17.92 -22.73
N SER A 485 12.28 -17.44 -23.97
CA SER A 485 11.46 -16.32 -24.46
C SER A 485 9.96 -16.62 -24.49
N SER A 486 9.55 -17.89 -24.45
CA SER A 486 8.15 -18.29 -24.38
C SER A 486 7.91 -19.38 -23.31
N PRO A 487 6.77 -19.33 -22.60
CA PRO A 487 6.41 -20.33 -21.59
C PRO A 487 6.06 -21.71 -22.18
N GLN A 488 6.09 -21.86 -23.51
CA GLN A 488 5.66 -23.07 -24.22
C GLN A 488 6.67 -24.22 -24.12
N HIS A 489 7.96 -23.95 -23.97
CA HIS A 489 8.99 -24.99 -24.00
C HIS A 489 9.18 -25.73 -22.66
N LEU A 490 8.88 -25.08 -21.53
CA LEU A 490 9.08 -25.63 -20.18
C LEU A 490 7.94 -25.26 -19.22
N THR A 491 6.69 -25.51 -19.64
CA THR A 491 5.47 -25.16 -18.92
C THR A 491 5.47 -25.64 -17.45
N PHE A 492 6.04 -26.82 -17.18
CA PHE A 492 6.15 -27.37 -15.82
C PHE A 492 6.95 -26.47 -14.86
N VAL A 493 8.07 -25.89 -15.30
CA VAL A 493 8.92 -25.06 -14.43
C VAL A 493 8.25 -23.72 -14.14
N TRP A 494 7.50 -23.19 -15.10
CA TRP A 494 6.68 -21.99 -14.92
C TRP A 494 5.57 -22.20 -13.87
N PHE A 495 5.00 -23.41 -13.76
CA PHE A 495 4.02 -23.74 -12.71
C PHE A 495 4.59 -23.80 -11.28
N LEU A 496 5.92 -23.85 -11.11
CA LEU A 496 6.55 -23.75 -9.79
C LEU A 496 6.84 -22.29 -9.38
N SER A 497 6.64 -21.34 -10.30
CA SER A 497 6.89 -19.92 -10.08
C SER A 497 5.62 -19.18 -9.65
N ILE A 498 5.76 -17.91 -9.27
CA ILE A 498 4.61 -17.04 -8.95
C ILE A 498 3.63 -16.84 -10.11
N PHE A 499 4.04 -17.11 -11.35
CA PHE A 499 3.19 -17.01 -12.54
C PHE A 499 2.28 -18.23 -12.75
N ALA A 500 2.39 -19.29 -11.95
CA ALA A 500 1.59 -20.51 -12.07
C ALA A 500 0.07 -20.26 -12.15
N PRO A 501 -0.55 -19.38 -11.33
CA PRO A 501 -1.98 -19.11 -11.41
C PRO A 501 -2.38 -18.45 -12.73
N ILE A 502 -1.55 -17.54 -13.24
CA ILE A 502 -1.79 -16.81 -14.50
C ILE A 502 -1.70 -17.77 -15.67
N LEU A 503 -0.68 -18.64 -15.68
CA LEU A 503 -0.48 -19.63 -16.74
C LEU A 503 -1.62 -20.65 -16.81
N PHE A 504 -2.20 -21.02 -15.66
CA PHE A 504 -3.35 -21.91 -15.62
C PHE A 504 -4.63 -21.24 -16.16
N LEU A 505 -4.79 -19.94 -15.92
CA LEU A 505 -5.93 -19.15 -16.37
C LEU A 505 -5.86 -18.77 -17.85
N TYR A 506 -4.63 -18.52 -18.33
CA TYR A 506 -4.29 -18.15 -19.70
C TYR A 506 -3.26 -19.15 -20.26
N PRO A 507 -3.71 -20.33 -20.72
CA PRO A 507 -2.81 -21.33 -21.28
C PRO A 507 -2.09 -20.77 -22.53
N PRO A 508 -0.80 -21.07 -22.71
CA PRO A 508 0.05 -20.47 -23.75
C PRO A 508 -0.21 -21.01 -25.17
N THR A 509 -1.05 -22.03 -25.31
CA THR A 509 -1.54 -22.59 -26.58
C THR A 509 -3.06 -22.58 -26.56
N ASN A 510 -3.70 -22.35 -27.72
CA ASN A 510 -5.15 -22.46 -27.87
C ASN A 510 -5.66 -23.90 -27.67
N ASP A 511 -4.77 -24.88 -27.67
CA ASP A 511 -5.07 -26.26 -27.31
C ASP A 511 -5.10 -26.44 -25.78
N SER A 512 -6.05 -27.26 -25.31
CA SER A 512 -6.19 -27.62 -23.91
C SER A 512 -4.87 -28.16 -23.36
N LEU A 513 -4.33 -27.47 -22.35
CA LEU A 513 -3.14 -27.90 -21.64
C LEU A 513 -3.31 -29.37 -21.20
N SER A 514 -2.35 -30.24 -21.50
CA SER A 514 -2.40 -31.63 -21.03
C SER A 514 -2.52 -31.64 -19.50
N LEU A 515 -3.63 -32.20 -18.99
CA LEU A 515 -3.99 -32.27 -17.57
C LEU A 515 -2.86 -32.85 -16.69
N MET A 516 -1.96 -33.64 -17.28
CA MET A 516 -0.84 -34.26 -16.57
C MET A 516 0.15 -33.24 -16.02
N THR A 517 0.40 -32.14 -16.74
CA THR A 517 1.40 -31.12 -16.34
C THR A 517 0.99 -30.32 -15.09
N PRO A 518 -0.22 -29.73 -14.98
CA PRO A 518 -0.64 -29.05 -13.77
C PRO A 518 -0.82 -30.02 -12.59
N LEU A 519 -1.29 -31.26 -12.82
CA LEU A 519 -1.39 -32.26 -11.76
C LEU A 519 -0.03 -32.60 -11.15
N LEU A 520 0.99 -32.80 -11.99
CA LEU A 520 2.36 -33.04 -11.52
C LEU A 520 2.90 -31.83 -10.73
N ALA A 521 2.61 -30.61 -11.18
CA ALA A 521 3.00 -29.39 -10.46
C ALA A 521 2.29 -29.26 -9.11
N MET A 522 1.00 -29.60 -9.02
CA MET A 522 0.26 -29.64 -7.76
C MET A 522 0.84 -30.68 -6.79
N LEU A 523 1.22 -31.87 -7.28
CA LEU A 523 1.91 -32.87 -6.47
C LEU A 523 3.28 -32.36 -6.00
N ALA A 524 4.01 -31.62 -6.83
CA ALA A 524 5.26 -30.99 -6.43
C ALA A 524 5.04 -29.91 -5.34
N HIS A 525 3.98 -29.10 -5.43
CA HIS A 525 3.61 -28.13 -4.39
C HIS A 525 3.25 -28.83 -3.08
N ALA A 526 2.47 -29.91 -3.14
CA ALA A 526 2.12 -30.70 -1.96
C ALA A 526 3.35 -31.38 -1.33
N GLY A 527 4.24 -31.94 -2.16
CA GLY A 527 5.48 -32.58 -1.72
C GLY A 527 6.44 -31.58 -1.05
N THR A 528 6.66 -30.43 -1.67
CA THR A 528 7.52 -29.36 -1.10
C THR A 528 6.95 -28.83 0.22
N LEU A 529 5.65 -28.55 0.29
CA LEU A 529 5.00 -28.16 1.53
C LEU A 529 5.12 -29.24 2.62
N GLY A 530 4.89 -30.51 2.25
CA GLY A 530 5.00 -31.65 3.17
C GLY A 530 6.41 -31.79 3.76
N LEU A 531 7.45 -31.65 2.92
CA LEU A 531 8.84 -31.67 3.36
C LEU A 531 9.17 -30.51 4.31
N LEU A 532 8.74 -29.29 3.98
CA LEU A 532 8.95 -28.12 4.84
C LEU A 532 8.27 -28.28 6.20
N LEU A 533 7.02 -28.73 6.22
CA LEU A 533 6.27 -28.96 7.47
C LEU A 533 6.91 -30.07 8.32
N LEU A 534 7.38 -31.15 7.68
CA LEU A 534 8.09 -32.23 8.36
C LEU A 534 9.41 -31.74 8.96
N GLN A 535 10.16 -30.89 8.25
CA GLN A 535 11.38 -30.29 8.77
C GLN A 535 11.12 -29.35 9.95
N ILE A 536 10.09 -28.50 9.87
CA ILE A 536 9.65 -27.64 10.99
C ILE A 536 9.26 -28.49 12.20
N LYS A 537 8.47 -29.56 11.99
CA LYS A 537 8.07 -30.49 13.06
C LYS A 537 9.28 -31.13 13.75
N ARG A 538 10.23 -31.67 12.97
CA ARG A 538 11.47 -32.26 13.50
C ARG A 538 12.28 -31.25 14.32
N GLN A 539 12.37 -30.01 13.84
CA GLN A 539 13.10 -28.95 14.54
C GLN A 539 12.40 -28.49 15.83
N LEU A 540 11.07 -28.45 15.85
CA LEU A 540 10.29 -28.15 17.06
C LEU A 540 10.43 -29.26 18.11
N GLN A 541 10.41 -30.53 17.70
CA GLN A 541 10.62 -31.65 18.62
C GLN A 541 12.00 -31.57 19.29
N LYS A 542 13.06 -31.40 18.49
CA LYS A 542 14.44 -31.23 18.99
C LYS A 542 14.64 -30.00 19.87
N ALA A 543 13.75 -29.02 19.81
CA ALA A 543 13.81 -27.81 20.65
C ALA A 543 12.98 -27.93 21.93
N GLY A 544 12.04 -28.89 21.96
CA GLY A 544 11.25 -29.23 23.15
C GLY A 544 11.98 -30.19 24.07
N ASP A 545 12.75 -31.12 23.49
CA ASP A 545 13.75 -31.96 24.16
C ASP A 545 14.91 -31.08 24.70
#